data_AF-A0A0J9FE67-F1
#
_entry.id   AF-A0A0J9FE67-F1
#
_cell.length_a   1.000
_cell.length_b   1.000
_cell.length_c   1.000
_cell.angle_alpha   90.00
_cell.angle_beta   90.00
_cell.angle_gamma   90.00
#
_symmetry.space_group_name_H-M   'P 1'
#
loop_
_entity.id
_entity.type
_entity.pdbx_description
1 polymer ?
#
loop_
_entity_poly.entity_id
_entity_poly.type
_entity_poly.pdbx_seq_one_letter_code
_entity_poly.pdbx_strand_id
1 'polypeptide(L)'
;MLFRFFSYISGMNIDSDIFKIQSNNVLPSRGRILISEPFLRDATFGRSVILLVDHTDEGSMGLVINKQLPLFLNDIIMEFKYLDEIPLYKGGPIATDTLFYLHTLSDIPGSISISKGLYLNGDFDEIPQIRN
;
A
#
# COMPACT_ATOMS: atom_id res chain seq x y z
N MET A 1 9.35 4.43 26.78
CA MET A 1 9.53 2.95 26.67
C MET A 1 10.73 2.53 25.80
N LEU A 2 11.70 3.41 25.48
CA LEU A 2 12.99 3.00 24.88
C LEU A 2 14.07 2.67 25.92
N PHE A 3 14.04 3.32 27.09
CA PHE A 3 15.05 3.13 28.14
C PHE A 3 15.14 1.70 28.70
N ARG A 4 14.03 0.95 28.68
CA ARG A 4 14.03 -0.45 29.16
C ARG A 4 14.58 -1.46 28.14
N PHE A 5 14.59 -1.13 26.85
CA PHE A 5 15.18 -2.00 25.81
C PHE A 5 16.71 -1.95 25.85
N PHE A 6 17.29 -0.76 26.07
CA PHE A 6 18.75 -0.58 26.16
C PHE A 6 19.38 -1.21 27.41
N SER A 7 18.64 -1.32 28.52
CA SER A 7 19.17 -1.95 29.73
C SER A 7 19.34 -3.47 29.61
N TYR A 8 18.59 -4.14 28.73
CA TYR A 8 18.65 -5.60 28.56
C TYR A 8 19.81 -6.06 27.66
N ILE A 9 20.53 -5.11 27.04
CA ILE A 9 21.57 -5.38 26.04
C ILE A 9 22.98 -5.03 26.51
N SER A 10 23.18 -4.72 27.80
CA SER A 10 24.51 -4.42 28.41
C SER A 10 25.50 -5.59 28.46
N GLY A 11 25.25 -6.71 27.76
CA GLY A 11 26.18 -7.84 27.64
C GLY A 11 26.21 -8.48 26.26
N MET A 12 25.53 -7.90 25.27
CA MET A 12 25.45 -8.43 23.92
C MET A 12 26.12 -7.43 22.98
N ASN A 13 27.14 -7.88 22.25
CA ASN A 13 27.85 -7.07 21.26
C ASN A 13 26.92 -6.90 20.05
N ILE A 14 25.89 -6.07 20.21
CA ILE A 14 24.96 -5.72 19.16
C ILE A 14 25.69 -4.76 18.25
N ASP A 15 25.92 -5.22 17.04
CA ASP A 15 26.36 -4.38 15.96
C ASP A 15 25.36 -3.23 15.80
N SER A 16 25.79 -2.00 16.08
CA SER A 16 24.97 -0.79 15.93
C SER A 16 24.47 -0.60 14.49
N ASP A 17 25.06 -1.30 13.52
CA ASP A 17 24.70 -1.22 12.11
C ASP A 17 23.31 -1.79 11.81
N ILE A 18 22.73 -2.65 12.67
CA ILE A 18 21.38 -3.19 12.44
C ILE A 18 20.27 -2.13 12.48
N PHE A 19 20.55 -0.97 13.09
CA PHE A 19 19.62 0.17 13.15
C PHE A 19 19.92 1.24 12.10
N LYS A 20 21.01 1.09 11.33
CA LYS A 20 21.33 2.03 10.24
C LYS A 20 20.44 1.72 9.05
N ILE A 21 19.60 2.69 8.69
CA ILE A 21 18.75 2.60 7.51
C ILE A 21 19.63 2.85 6.29
N GLN A 22 19.67 1.88 5.38
CA GLN A 22 20.37 2.00 4.11
C GLN A 22 19.36 2.09 2.99
N SER A 23 19.43 3.16 2.19
CA SER A 23 18.67 3.27 0.95
C SER A 23 19.39 2.49 -0.15
N ASN A 24 18.61 1.88 -1.05
CA ASN A 24 19.14 1.25 -2.26
C ASN A 24 19.46 2.26 -3.37
N ASN A 25 19.28 3.57 -3.12
CA ASN A 25 19.49 4.68 -4.06
C ASN A 25 18.73 4.52 -5.39
N VAL A 26 17.64 3.75 -5.40
CA VAL A 26 16.76 3.61 -6.55
C VAL A 26 15.85 4.82 -6.61
N LEU A 27 15.80 5.46 -7.78
CA LEU A 27 14.90 6.58 -7.99
C LEU A 27 13.43 6.12 -7.94
N PRO A 28 12.52 6.94 -7.41
CA PRO A 28 11.10 6.66 -7.46
C PRO A 28 10.63 6.48 -8.91
N SER A 29 9.73 5.55 -9.13
CA SER A 29 9.06 5.37 -10.42
C SER A 29 7.74 4.65 -10.19
N ARG A 30 6.81 4.77 -11.15
CA ARG A 30 5.59 3.96 -11.16
C ARG A 30 5.92 2.48 -10.97
N GLY A 31 5.14 1.79 -10.13
CA GLY A 31 5.31 0.38 -9.77
C GLY A 31 6.38 0.09 -8.72
N ARG A 32 7.08 1.11 -8.21
CA ARG A 32 8.01 0.92 -7.08
C ARG A 32 7.24 0.90 -5.76
N ILE A 33 7.87 0.27 -4.78
CA ILE A 33 7.36 0.21 -3.42
C ILE A 33 8.27 1.06 -2.53
N LEU A 34 7.65 1.92 -1.73
CA LEU A 34 8.30 2.61 -0.61
C LEU A 34 8.02 1.83 0.67
N ILE A 35 9.06 1.57 1.43
CA ILE A 35 8.97 0.92 2.74
C ILE A 35 9.28 1.96 3.79
N SER A 36 8.35 2.16 4.72
CA SER A 36 8.56 3.09 5.83
C SER A 36 9.76 2.66 6.69
N GLU A 37 10.44 3.66 7.24
CA GLU A 37 11.50 3.40 8.20
C GLU A 37 10.94 2.72 9.47
N PRO A 38 11.67 1.78 10.09
CA PRO A 38 11.16 1.01 11.23
C PRO A 38 10.66 1.85 12.41
N PHE A 39 11.27 3.02 12.62
CA PHE A 39 11.01 3.89 13.76
C PHE A 39 10.25 5.17 13.39
N LEU A 40 9.73 5.27 12.17
CA LEU A 40 8.93 6.42 11.75
C LEU A 40 7.67 6.51 12.61
N ARG A 41 7.60 7.56 13.45
CA ARG A 41 6.47 7.82 14.35
C ARG A 41 5.43 8.69 13.68
N ASP A 42 4.84 8.15 12.62
CA ASP A 42 3.73 8.78 11.91
C ASP A 42 2.50 7.86 11.92
N ALA A 43 1.32 8.40 12.20
CA ALA A 43 0.09 7.60 12.27
C ALA A 43 -0.30 7.00 10.91
N THR A 44 -0.03 7.73 9.84
CA THR A 44 -0.41 7.39 8.46
C THR A 44 0.67 6.56 7.77
N PHE A 45 1.94 6.87 7.97
CA PHE A 45 3.06 6.27 7.24
C PHE A 45 3.98 5.41 8.11
N GLY A 46 3.86 5.44 9.44
CA GLY A 46 4.58 4.51 10.29
C GLY A 46 4.20 3.06 9.95
N ARG A 47 5.22 2.21 9.75
CA ARG A 47 5.08 0.79 9.35
C ARG A 47 4.27 0.58 8.05
N SER A 48 4.20 1.58 7.17
CA SER A 48 3.53 1.44 5.88
C SER A 48 4.41 0.77 4.82
N VAL A 49 3.73 0.12 3.89
CA VAL A 49 4.21 -0.26 2.56
C VAL A 49 3.37 0.55 1.58
N ILE A 50 4.01 1.35 0.74
CA ILE A 50 3.33 2.23 -0.22
C ILE A 50 3.70 1.79 -1.63
N LEU A 51 2.70 1.48 -2.47
CA LEU A 51 2.88 1.28 -3.90
C LEU A 51 2.79 2.63 -4.62
N LEU A 52 3.80 3.02 -5.39
CA LEU A 52 3.73 4.17 -6.29
C LEU A 52 2.91 3.80 -7.53
N VAL A 53 1.69 4.32 -7.61
CA VAL A 53 0.79 4.10 -8.74
C VAL A 53 1.01 5.13 -9.85
N ASP A 54 1.62 6.27 -9.52
CA ASP A 54 2.14 7.20 -10.51
C ASP A 54 3.37 7.97 -9.98
N HIS A 55 4.23 8.41 -10.91
CA HIS A 55 5.39 9.25 -10.62
C HIS A 55 5.78 10.05 -11.87
N THR A 56 5.72 11.38 -11.76
CA THR A 56 6.09 12.34 -12.80
C THR A 56 6.91 13.48 -12.18
N ASP A 57 7.38 14.41 -13.01
CA ASP A 57 8.08 15.62 -12.55
C ASP A 57 7.19 16.55 -11.70
N GLU A 58 5.87 16.41 -11.80
CA GLU A 58 4.90 17.18 -11.01
C GLU A 58 4.65 16.58 -9.62
N GLY A 59 4.96 15.29 -9.43
CA GLY A 59 4.76 14.63 -8.14
C GLY A 59 4.60 13.12 -8.23
N SER A 60 4.20 12.52 -7.11
CA SER A 60 3.96 11.07 -7.00
C SER A 60 2.60 10.80 -6.40
N MET A 61 1.93 9.77 -6.91
CA MET A 61 0.74 9.22 -6.30
C MET A 61 1.07 7.80 -5.80
N GLY A 62 0.69 7.50 -4.56
CA GLY A 62 0.90 6.19 -3.98
C GLY A 62 -0.23 5.75 -3.08
N LEU A 63 -0.37 4.44 -2.94
CA LEU A 63 -1.37 3.79 -2.09
C LEU A 63 -0.67 3.02 -0.98
N VAL A 64 -1.10 3.22 0.27
CA VAL A 64 -0.72 2.38 1.40
C VAL A 64 -1.48 1.05 1.28
N ILE A 65 -0.74 -0.06 1.13
CA ILE A 65 -1.32 -1.39 0.81
C ILE A 65 -1.37 -2.34 2.01
N ASN A 66 -0.92 -1.91 3.20
CA ASN A 66 -0.81 -2.78 4.38
C ASN A 66 -1.49 -2.23 5.64
N LYS A 67 -2.41 -1.26 5.48
CA LYS A 67 -3.21 -0.71 6.58
C LYS A 67 -4.69 -1.03 6.37
N GLN A 68 -5.06 -2.26 6.72
CA GLN A 68 -6.44 -2.73 6.61
C GLN A 68 -7.37 -1.95 7.54
N LEU A 69 -8.58 -1.65 7.06
CA LEU A 69 -9.68 -1.09 7.81
C LEU A 69 -10.56 -2.22 8.39
N PRO A 70 -11.30 -1.98 9.47
CA PRO A 70 -12.29 -2.93 9.99
C PRO A 70 -13.59 -2.90 9.14
N LEU A 71 -13.44 -2.90 7.81
CA LEU A 71 -14.51 -2.79 6.82
C LEU A 71 -14.19 -3.71 5.63
N PHE A 72 -15.25 -4.18 4.98
CA PHE A 72 -15.21 -4.94 3.74
C PHE A 72 -15.85 -4.14 2.60
N LEU A 73 -15.57 -4.57 1.36
CA LEU A 73 -16.11 -3.91 0.17
C LEU A 73 -17.64 -3.82 0.21
N ASN A 74 -18.31 -4.89 0.65
CA ASN A 74 -19.76 -4.98 0.71
C ASN A 74 -20.37 -4.04 1.77
N ASP A 75 -19.58 -3.53 2.71
CA ASP A 75 -20.03 -2.49 3.65
C ASP A 75 -20.19 -1.13 2.96
N ILE A 76 -19.59 -0.95 1.77
CA ILE A 76 -19.62 0.28 0.98
C ILE A 76 -20.41 0.11 -0.34
N ILE A 77 -20.26 -1.03 -1.02
CA ILE A 77 -20.90 -1.35 -2.31
C ILE A 77 -21.79 -2.58 -2.12
N MET A 78 -23.08 -2.35 -1.87
CA MET A 78 -24.05 -3.42 -1.53
C MET A 78 -24.43 -4.30 -2.72
N GLU A 79 -24.18 -3.83 -3.94
CA GLU A 79 -24.49 -4.51 -5.20
C GLU A 79 -23.61 -5.75 -5.41
N PHE A 80 -22.47 -5.83 -4.70
CA PHE A 80 -21.47 -6.89 -4.82
C PHE A 80 -21.81 -8.15 -4.00
N LYS A 81 -22.94 -8.79 -4.31
CA LYS A 81 -23.46 -9.95 -3.55
C LYS A 81 -22.66 -11.25 -3.65
N TYR A 82 -21.62 -11.31 -4.48
CA TYR A 82 -20.89 -12.54 -4.82
C TYR A 82 -19.40 -12.51 -4.45
N LEU A 83 -18.93 -11.39 -3.88
CA LEU A 83 -17.57 -11.24 -3.36
C LEU A 83 -17.66 -11.02 -1.86
N ASP A 84 -18.00 -12.07 -1.12
CA ASP A 84 -18.00 -11.98 0.33
C ASP A 84 -16.56 -11.70 0.80
N GLU A 85 -16.44 -10.72 1.71
CA GLU A 85 -15.26 -10.47 2.55
C GLU A 85 -14.01 -9.88 1.85
N ILE A 86 -14.13 -9.09 0.77
CA ILE A 86 -12.96 -8.33 0.27
C ILE A 86 -12.57 -7.24 1.27
N PRO A 87 -11.37 -7.30 1.89
CA PRO A 87 -10.97 -6.33 2.90
C PRO A 87 -10.65 -4.97 2.27
N LEU A 88 -11.03 -3.90 2.96
CA LEU A 88 -10.66 -2.55 2.58
C LEU A 88 -9.40 -2.07 3.29
N TYR A 89 -8.65 -1.20 2.63
CA TYR A 89 -7.41 -0.63 3.15
C TYR A 89 -7.49 0.89 3.15
N LYS A 90 -6.91 1.51 4.17
CA LYS A 90 -6.70 2.96 4.21
C LYS A 90 -5.57 3.31 3.25
N GLY A 91 -5.91 3.70 2.03
CA GLY A 91 -4.95 3.99 0.95
C GLY A 91 -4.05 5.21 1.19
N GLY A 92 -4.44 6.14 2.06
CA GLY A 92 -3.66 7.34 2.38
C GLY A 92 -4.42 8.34 3.23
N PRO A 93 -3.84 9.52 3.48
CA PRO A 93 -4.51 10.61 4.21
C PRO A 93 -5.40 11.49 3.32
N ILE A 94 -5.32 11.33 1.99
CA ILE A 94 -6.01 12.15 0.98
C ILE A 94 -7.00 11.26 0.22
N ALA A 95 -8.09 11.84 -0.29
CA ALA A 95 -9.13 11.17 -1.08
C ALA A 95 -9.70 9.92 -0.37
N THR A 96 -9.96 10.03 0.93
CA THR A 96 -10.43 8.91 1.78
C THR A 96 -11.87 8.48 1.47
N ASP A 97 -12.57 9.24 0.63
CA ASP A 97 -13.90 8.99 0.09
C ASP A 97 -13.88 8.36 -1.32
N THR A 98 -12.70 8.15 -1.89
CA THR A 98 -12.52 7.56 -3.22
C THR A 98 -12.03 6.12 -3.10
N LEU A 99 -12.72 5.20 -3.77
CA LEU A 99 -12.28 3.80 -3.85
C LEU A 99 -11.25 3.64 -4.97
N PHE A 100 -10.07 3.17 -4.58
CA PHE A 100 -9.05 2.67 -5.51
C PHE A 100 -8.96 1.17 -5.36
N TYR A 101 -8.87 0.45 -6.47
CA TYR A 101 -8.68 -1.00 -6.45
C TYR A 101 -7.57 -1.43 -7.40
N LEU A 102 -6.84 -2.44 -6.96
CA LEU A 102 -5.74 -3.05 -7.70
C LEU A 102 -6.19 -4.43 -8.19
N HIS A 103 -5.88 -4.76 -9.43
CA HIS A 103 -6.21 -6.07 -10.01
C HIS A 103 -5.14 -6.54 -11.00
N THR A 104 -5.22 -7.81 -11.39
CA THR A 104 -4.34 -8.43 -12.39
C THR A 104 -5.02 -8.72 -13.73
N LEU A 105 -6.29 -8.36 -13.87
CA LEU A 105 -7.06 -8.52 -15.10
C LEU A 105 -6.51 -7.56 -16.17
N SER A 106 -6.08 -8.09 -17.32
CA SER A 106 -5.77 -7.26 -18.49
C SER A 106 -7.06 -6.78 -19.16
N ASP A 107 -6.93 -5.73 -19.97
CA ASP A 107 -7.97 -5.30 -20.92
C ASP A 107 -9.27 -4.75 -20.33
N ILE A 108 -9.30 -4.43 -19.02
CA ILE A 108 -10.37 -3.63 -18.43
C ILE A 108 -10.30 -2.20 -19.02
N PRO A 109 -11.34 -1.70 -19.70
CA PRO A 109 -11.37 -0.33 -20.20
C PRO A 109 -11.14 0.69 -19.07
N GLY A 110 -10.35 1.73 -19.34
CA GLY A 110 -10.04 2.76 -18.34
C GLY A 110 -9.10 2.35 -17.22
N SER A 111 -8.59 1.10 -17.21
CA SER A 111 -7.58 0.68 -16.24
C SER A 111 -6.22 1.30 -16.55
N ILE A 112 -5.45 1.58 -15.49
CA ILE A 112 -4.11 2.17 -15.59
C ILE A 112 -3.08 1.09 -15.29
N SER A 113 -2.23 0.76 -16.28
CA SER A 113 -1.10 -0.15 -16.07
C SER A 113 -0.06 0.47 -15.12
N ILE A 114 0.21 -0.22 -14.02
CA ILE A 114 1.20 0.18 -13.01
C ILE A 114 2.53 -0.53 -13.29
N SER A 115 2.52 -1.87 -13.27
CA SER A 115 3.71 -2.68 -13.50
C SER A 115 3.35 -4.16 -13.68
N LYS A 116 3.99 -4.86 -14.62
CA LYS A 116 3.99 -6.34 -14.74
C LYS A 116 2.63 -7.00 -14.43
N GLY A 117 1.58 -6.62 -15.18
CA GLY A 117 0.25 -7.19 -15.02
C GLY A 117 -0.51 -6.74 -13.77
N LEU A 118 -0.06 -5.66 -13.12
CA LEU A 118 -0.78 -4.96 -12.07
C LEU A 118 -1.40 -3.68 -12.64
N TYR A 119 -2.70 -3.54 -12.45
CA TYR A 119 -3.50 -2.44 -12.95
C TYR A 119 -4.23 -1.74 -11.80
N LEU A 120 -4.43 -0.43 -11.94
CA LEU A 120 -5.21 0.41 -11.03
C LEU A 120 -6.52 0.78 -11.71
N ASN A 121 -7.62 0.63 -10.97
CA ASN A 121 -8.96 1.00 -11.40
C ASN A 121 -9.32 0.43 -12.79
N GLY A 122 -10.36 0.97 -13.40
CA GLY A 122 -10.96 0.47 -14.62
C GLY A 122 -12.47 0.64 -14.58
N ASP A 123 -13.11 0.22 -15.65
CA ASP A 123 -14.56 0.06 -15.68
C ASP A 123 -14.94 -1.02 -14.67
N PHE A 124 -15.58 -0.57 -13.59
CA PHE A 124 -15.93 -1.42 -12.47
C PHE A 124 -16.99 -2.46 -12.85
N ASP A 125 -17.83 -2.14 -13.84
CA ASP A 125 -18.92 -3.03 -14.29
C ASP A 125 -18.40 -4.24 -15.08
N GLU A 126 -17.17 -4.20 -15.59
CA GLU A 126 -16.52 -5.30 -16.31
C GLU A 126 -15.88 -6.34 -15.37
N ILE A 127 -15.57 -5.96 -14.12
CA ILE A 127 -14.89 -6.84 -13.15
C ILE A 127 -15.70 -8.11 -12.81
N PRO A 128 -17.02 -8.03 -12.51
CA PRO A 128 -17.81 -9.22 -12.23
C PRO A 128 -17.83 -10.23 -13.39
N GLN A 129 -17.67 -9.76 -14.63
CA GLN A 129 -17.87 -10.54 -15.85
C GLN A 129 -16.66 -11.43 -16.19
N ILE A 130 -15.47 -11.10 -15.67
CA ILE A 130 -14.20 -11.75 -16.05
C ILE A 130 -13.86 -12.98 -15.18
N ARG A 131 -14.68 -13.32 -14.17
CA ARG A 131 -14.49 -14.54 -13.35
C ARG A 131 -15.04 -15.83 -14.01
N ASN A 132 -14.85 -16.02 -15.31
CA ASN A 132 -15.08 -17.30 -15.99
C ASN A 132 -13.81 -18.16 -16.02
#